data_AF-A0A1S3HFB8-F1
#
_entry.id   AF-A0A1S3HFB8-F1
#
_cell.length_a   1.000
_cell.length_b   1.000
_cell.length_c   1.000
_cell.angle_alpha   90.00
_cell.angle_beta   90.00
_cell.angle_gamma   90.00
#
_symmetry.space_group_name_H-M   'P 1'
#
loop_
_entity.id
_entity.type
_entity.pdbx_description
1 polymer ?
#
loop_
_entity_poly.entity_id
_entity_poly.type
_entity_poly.pdbx_seq_one_letter_code
_entity_poly.pdbx_strand_id
1 'polypeptide(L)'
;MAKVASVIEINFEITKDECQKYPSHCSAPDPCLGKILTCENWGTPDYDTCTCRCHPNFYGAMCEKAKCHNALTCENDGDFDPSTCTCACSNYFTGSRCEKYNCQAMGTRGRDSYRCARMPRRACTKGWHIRGEKEEIRLKYCPKKCGLC
;
A
#
# COMPACT_ATOMS: atom_id res chain seq x y z
N MET A 1 54.72 22.59 -28.26
CA MET A 1 54.21 22.75 -26.89
C MET A 1 52.72 22.45 -26.88
N ALA A 2 52.29 21.57 -25.96
CA ALA A 2 50.92 21.31 -25.48
C ALA A 2 49.86 20.80 -26.49
N LYS A 3 48.99 19.82 -26.21
CA LYS A 3 48.71 19.03 -25.00
C LYS A 3 48.04 17.74 -25.49
N VAL A 4 48.56 16.57 -25.13
CA VAL A 4 47.87 15.29 -25.33
C VAL A 4 46.72 15.24 -24.32
N ALA A 5 45.49 15.29 -24.79
CA ALA A 5 44.33 15.00 -23.95
C ALA A 5 44.23 13.47 -23.85
N SER A 6 44.68 12.92 -22.72
CA SER A 6 44.41 11.53 -22.35
C SER A 6 42.91 11.36 -22.21
N VAL A 7 42.27 10.65 -23.13
CA VAL A 7 40.94 10.11 -22.90
C VAL A 7 41.11 9.07 -21.81
N ILE A 8 40.65 9.42 -20.61
CA ILE A 8 40.53 8.46 -19.51
C ILE A 8 39.43 7.50 -19.98
N GLU A 9 39.80 6.32 -20.48
CA GLU A 9 38.88 5.21 -20.63
C GLU A 9 38.47 4.77 -19.22
N ILE A 10 37.42 5.41 -18.71
CA ILE A 10 36.75 4.94 -17.51
C ILE A 10 36.01 3.68 -17.95
N ASN A 11 36.64 2.52 -17.76
CA ASN A 11 35.98 1.22 -17.86
C ASN A 11 34.91 1.15 -16.76
N PHE A 12 33.73 1.68 -17.05
CA PHE A 12 32.53 1.38 -16.30
C PHE A 12 32.14 -0.03 -16.71
N GLU A 13 32.23 -0.99 -15.80
CA GLU A 13 31.67 -2.32 -16.04
C GLU A 13 30.15 -2.17 -16.22
N ILE A 14 29.70 -2.20 -17.48
CA ILE A 14 28.27 -2.10 -17.80
C ILE A 14 27.59 -3.33 -17.20
N THR A 15 26.63 -3.10 -16.31
CA THR A 15 25.94 -4.19 -15.63
C THR A 15 24.96 -4.90 -16.57
N LYS A 16 24.60 -6.15 -16.26
CA LYS A 16 23.58 -6.89 -17.02
C LYS A 16 22.27 -6.11 -17.11
N ASP A 17 21.86 -5.46 -16.02
CA ASP A 17 20.64 -4.63 -15.97
C ASP A 17 20.74 -3.41 -16.91
N GLU A 18 21.92 -2.80 -17.01
CA GLU A 18 22.16 -1.64 -17.86
C GLU A 18 22.19 -2.01 -19.35
N CYS A 19 22.76 -3.16 -19.68
CA CYS A 19 22.66 -3.75 -21.03
C CYS A 19 21.23 -4.14 -21.40
N GLN A 20 20.47 -4.66 -20.44
CA GLN A 20 19.06 -5.00 -20.67
C GLN A 20 18.20 -3.75 -20.88
N LYS A 21 18.50 -2.66 -20.17
CA LYS A 21 17.79 -1.38 -20.31
C LYS A 21 18.19 -0.61 -21.56
N TYR A 22 19.46 -0.68 -21.96
CA TYR A 22 20.02 0.01 -23.12
C TYR A 22 20.82 -0.96 -24.01
N PRO A 23 20.15 -1.81 -24.80
CA PRO A 23 20.81 -2.86 -25.57
C PRO A 23 21.82 -2.33 -26.60
N SER A 24 21.61 -1.11 -27.10
CA SER A 24 22.55 -0.42 -27.99
C SER A 24 23.91 -0.11 -27.35
N HIS A 25 24.02 -0.19 -26.02
CA HIS A 25 25.27 0.01 -25.29
C HIS A 25 26.07 -1.30 -25.12
N CYS A 26 25.55 -2.44 -25.60
CA CYS A 26 26.13 -3.75 -25.35
C CYS A 26 26.17 -4.64 -26.60
N SER A 27 27.09 -5.60 -26.63
CA SER A 27 27.24 -6.59 -27.72
C SER A 27 26.37 -7.85 -27.53
N ALA A 28 25.54 -7.91 -26.48
CA ALA A 28 24.71 -9.06 -26.19
C ALA A 28 23.50 -9.13 -27.15
N PRO A 29 23.04 -10.35 -27.54
CA PRO A 29 21.81 -10.48 -28.30
C PRO A 29 20.65 -9.89 -27.49
N ASP A 30 19.87 -9.03 -28.13
CA ASP A 30 18.74 -8.34 -27.54
C ASP A 30 17.45 -9.14 -27.81
N PRO A 31 16.98 -9.94 -26.84
CA PRO A 31 15.76 -10.74 -27.02
C PRO A 31 14.50 -9.89 -27.23
N CYS A 32 14.54 -8.60 -26.86
CA CYS A 32 13.41 -7.69 -26.95
C CYS A 32 13.51 -6.71 -28.14
N LEU A 33 14.50 -6.88 -29.02
CA LEU A 33 14.66 -6.11 -30.28
C LEU A 33 14.63 -4.58 -30.08
N GLY A 34 15.29 -4.09 -29.03
CA GLY A 34 15.43 -2.68 -28.69
C GLY A 34 14.24 -2.14 -27.89
N LYS A 35 13.28 -3.00 -27.54
CA LYS A 35 12.09 -2.59 -26.80
C LYS A 35 12.44 -2.29 -25.36
N ILE A 36 12.34 -1.02 -24.99
CA ILE A 36 12.36 -0.60 -23.59
C ILE A 36 11.03 -1.02 -22.96
N LEU A 37 11.09 -1.80 -21.88
CA LEU A 37 9.93 -2.19 -21.09
C LEU A 37 9.67 -1.17 -19.99
N THR A 38 8.57 -0.42 -20.11
CA THR A 38 8.10 0.50 -19.09
C THR A 38 7.02 -0.18 -18.26
N CYS A 39 7.40 -0.67 -17.08
CA CYS A 39 6.47 -1.33 -16.17
C CYS A 39 5.89 -0.33 -15.16
N GLU A 40 4.57 -0.23 -15.11
CA GLU A 40 3.83 0.63 -14.18
C GLU A 40 3.73 -0.02 -12.79
N ASN A 41 3.27 0.76 -11.81
CA ASN A 41 2.86 0.26 -10.49
C ASN A 41 3.87 -0.69 -9.82
N TRP A 42 5.13 -0.25 -9.75
CA TRP A 42 6.24 -1.02 -9.15
C TRP A 42 6.51 -2.36 -9.84
N GLY A 43 6.08 -2.53 -11.09
CA GLY A 43 6.47 -3.66 -11.92
C GLY A 43 7.98 -3.62 -12.24
N THR A 44 8.60 -4.80 -12.34
CA THR A 44 10.00 -4.94 -12.70
C THR A 44 10.11 -5.51 -14.11
N PRO A 45 10.85 -4.88 -15.04
CA PRO A 45 11.13 -5.45 -16.35
C PRO A 45 11.77 -6.83 -16.24
N ASP A 46 11.32 -7.75 -17.09
CA ASP A 46 11.96 -9.04 -17.33
C ASP A 46 12.30 -9.11 -18.81
N TYR A 47 13.58 -8.86 -19.10
CA TYR A 47 14.11 -8.82 -20.45
C TYR A 47 14.42 -10.21 -21.00
N ASP A 48 14.41 -11.27 -20.18
CA ASP A 48 14.58 -12.64 -20.68
C ASP A 48 13.27 -13.13 -21.34
N THR A 49 12.12 -12.69 -20.82
CA THR A 49 10.79 -13.00 -21.38
C THR A 49 10.15 -11.84 -22.15
N CYS A 50 10.78 -10.67 -22.16
CA CYS A 50 10.26 -9.43 -22.73
C CYS A 50 8.89 -9.00 -22.17
N THR A 51 8.68 -9.19 -20.86
CA THR A 51 7.44 -8.86 -20.15
C THR A 51 7.71 -8.08 -18.86
N CYS A 52 6.66 -7.56 -18.22
CA CYS A 52 6.76 -6.97 -16.90
C CYS A 52 6.36 -7.98 -15.82
N ARG A 53 7.21 -8.16 -14.80
CA ARG A 53 6.85 -8.86 -13.56
C ARG A 53 6.13 -7.89 -12.64
N CYS A 54 4.82 -8.06 -12.51
CA CYS A 54 3.98 -7.14 -11.75
C CYS A 54 4.06 -7.36 -10.25
N HIS A 55 3.97 -6.26 -9.49
CA HIS A 55 3.68 -6.33 -8.06
C HIS A 55 2.37 -7.11 -7.83
N PRO A 56 2.22 -7.91 -6.75
CA PRO A 56 1.07 -8.80 -6.56
C PRO A 56 -0.33 -8.18 -6.65
N ASN A 57 -0.45 -6.85 -6.57
CA ASN A 57 -1.72 -6.12 -6.62
C ASN A 57 -2.08 -5.60 -8.02
N PHE A 58 -1.23 -5.84 -9.01
CA PHE A 58 -1.39 -5.34 -10.37
C PHE A 58 -1.23 -6.46 -11.40
N TYR A 59 -1.72 -6.21 -12.60
CA TYR A 59 -1.64 -7.11 -13.75
C TYR A 59 -1.75 -6.31 -15.05
N GLY A 60 -1.71 -7.02 -16.19
CA GLY A 60 -1.61 -6.41 -17.51
C GLY A 60 -0.20 -6.55 -18.07
N ALA A 61 -0.03 -6.27 -19.36
CA ALA A 61 1.26 -6.47 -20.02
C ALA A 61 2.35 -5.55 -19.45
N MET A 62 1.95 -4.36 -18.95
CA MET A 62 2.81 -3.34 -18.37
C MET A 62 2.45 -3.08 -16.90
N CYS A 63 1.72 -3.99 -16.25
CA CYS A 63 1.25 -3.83 -14.87
C CYS A 63 0.32 -2.62 -14.64
N GLU A 64 -0.37 -2.19 -15.70
CA GLU A 64 -1.20 -0.98 -15.72
C GLU A 64 -2.56 -1.17 -15.03
N LYS A 65 -2.98 -2.42 -14.81
CA LYS A 65 -4.30 -2.73 -14.23
C LYS A 65 -4.17 -3.10 -12.77
N ALA A 66 -4.87 -2.38 -11.90
CA ALA A 66 -5.05 -2.78 -10.51
C ALA A 66 -5.99 -4.00 -10.44
N LYS A 67 -5.67 -4.98 -9.57
CA LYS A 67 -6.55 -6.12 -9.30
C LYS A 67 -7.89 -5.69 -8.70
N CYS A 68 -7.86 -4.69 -7.83
CA CYS A 68 -9.06 -4.12 -7.25
C CYS A 68 -9.58 -2.97 -8.12
N HIS A 69 -10.82 -3.09 -8.62
CA HIS A 69 -11.44 -2.03 -9.43
C HIS A 69 -11.60 -0.71 -8.68
N ASN A 70 -11.84 -0.75 -7.36
CA ASN A 70 -11.91 0.42 -6.50
C ASN A 70 -11.23 0.08 -5.16
N ALA A 71 -10.28 0.92 -4.74
CA ALA A 71 -9.75 0.82 -3.38
C ALA A 71 -10.86 1.21 -2.40
N LEU A 72 -11.21 0.31 -1.49
CA LEU A 72 -12.19 0.61 -0.45
C LEU A 72 -11.58 1.61 0.53
N THR A 73 -12.30 2.68 0.85
CA THR A 73 -11.96 3.51 2.01
C THR A 73 -12.40 2.78 3.28
N CYS A 74 -11.43 2.22 3.98
CA CYS A 74 -11.64 1.58 5.27
C CYS A 74 -11.91 2.62 6.36
N GLU A 75 -12.86 2.33 7.23
CA GLU A 75 -13.20 3.17 8.39
C GLU A 75 -12.53 2.62 9.65
N ASN A 76 -12.54 3.41 10.73
CA ASN A 76 -12.07 2.99 12.06
C ASN A 76 -10.67 2.36 12.09
N ASP A 77 -9.75 2.95 11.33
CA ASP A 77 -8.35 2.50 11.20
C ASP A 77 -8.22 1.06 10.64
N GLY A 78 -9.19 0.61 9.83
CA GLY A 78 -9.01 -0.61 9.04
C GLY A 78 -7.98 -0.41 7.92
N ASP A 79 -7.23 -1.46 7.61
CA ASP A 79 -6.23 -1.45 6.55
C ASP A 79 -6.81 -2.07 5.27
N PHE A 80 -6.71 -1.39 4.13
CA PHE A 80 -7.12 -1.97 2.85
C PHE A 80 -6.11 -3.02 2.42
N ASP A 81 -6.57 -4.25 2.22
CA ASP A 81 -5.79 -5.33 1.64
C ASP A 81 -6.04 -5.38 0.12
N PRO A 82 -5.08 -4.90 -0.69
CA PRO A 82 -5.20 -4.90 -2.15
C PRO A 82 -5.08 -6.29 -2.80
N SER A 83 -4.70 -7.32 -2.04
CA SER A 83 -4.66 -8.70 -2.56
C SER A 83 -6.03 -9.37 -2.53
N THR A 84 -6.84 -9.04 -1.52
CA THR A 84 -8.21 -9.56 -1.35
C THR A 84 -9.28 -8.52 -1.71
N CYS A 85 -8.89 -7.26 -1.93
CA CYS A 85 -9.78 -6.13 -2.17
C CYS A 85 -10.77 -5.88 -1.02
N THR A 86 -10.35 -6.14 0.22
CA THR A 86 -11.18 -5.97 1.42
C THR A 86 -10.49 -5.12 2.48
N CYS A 87 -11.25 -4.61 3.46
CA CYS A 87 -10.67 -3.98 4.64
C CYS A 87 -10.41 -5.00 5.73
N ALA A 88 -9.16 -5.08 6.20
CA ALA A 88 -8.79 -5.81 7.40
C ALA A 88 -9.18 -4.98 8.63
N CYS A 89 -10.17 -5.46 9.37
CA CYS A 89 -10.67 -4.79 10.57
C CYS A 89 -9.90 -5.22 11.80
N SER A 90 -9.65 -4.29 12.72
CA SER A 90 -9.24 -4.68 14.07
C SER A 90 -10.38 -5.43 14.76
N ASN A 91 -10.03 -6.18 15.80
CA ASN A 91 -10.93 -7.06 16.57
C ASN A 91 -12.16 -6.36 17.18
N TYR A 92 -12.17 -5.02 17.24
CA TYR A 92 -13.28 -4.22 17.74
C TYR A 92 -14.27 -3.74 16.66
N PHE A 93 -14.00 -4.01 15.38
CA PHE A 93 -14.84 -3.59 14.26
C PHE A 93 -15.18 -4.75 13.32
N THR A 94 -16.27 -4.60 12.56
CA THR A 94 -16.71 -5.54 11.53
C THR A 94 -17.34 -4.79 10.36
N GLY A 95 -17.81 -5.51 9.34
CA GLY A 95 -18.35 -4.95 8.11
C GLY A 95 -17.31 -4.92 7.00
N SER A 96 -17.75 -4.71 5.77
CA SER A 96 -16.85 -4.75 4.60
C SER A 96 -15.87 -3.57 4.55
N ARG A 97 -16.17 -2.50 5.28
CA ARG A 97 -15.33 -1.29 5.41
C ARG A 97 -14.97 -1.01 6.87
N CYS A 98 -15.12 -1.98 7.76
CA CYS A 98 -14.91 -1.82 9.22
C CYS A 98 -15.81 -0.76 9.86
N GLU A 99 -16.98 -0.51 9.26
CA GLU A 99 -17.92 0.54 9.65
C GLU A 99 -18.81 0.16 10.86
N LYS A 100 -18.82 -1.12 11.24
CA LYS A 100 -19.64 -1.66 12.33
C LYS A 100 -18.78 -1.96 13.56
N TYR A 101 -19.41 -1.95 14.74
CA TYR A 101 -18.74 -2.25 16.01
C TYR A 101 -18.90 -3.73 16.39
N ASN A 102 -17.79 -4.37 16.77
CA ASN A 102 -17.79 -5.70 17.40
C ASN A 102 -17.93 -5.56 18.92
N CYS A 103 -19.15 -5.35 19.38
CA CYS A 103 -19.40 -5.05 20.78
C CYS A 103 -19.06 -6.14 21.79
N GLN A 104 -19.04 -7.40 21.35
CA GLN A 104 -18.68 -8.52 22.21
C GLN A 104 -17.18 -8.50 22.53
N ALA A 105 -16.36 -7.97 21.63
CA ALA A 105 -14.92 -7.83 21.83
C ALA A 105 -14.54 -6.62 22.70
N MET A 106 -15.45 -5.68 22.96
CA MET A 106 -15.17 -4.41 23.66
C MET A 106 -15.45 -4.44 25.18
N GLY A 107 -15.24 -5.58 25.86
CA GLY A 107 -15.43 -5.70 27.31
C GLY A 107 -16.89 -5.51 27.77
N THR A 108 -17.16 -4.66 28.76
CA THR A 108 -18.53 -4.40 29.27
C THR A 108 -19.34 -3.46 28.35
N ARG A 109 -19.25 -3.68 27.04
CA ARG A 109 -19.78 -2.80 25.97
C ARG A 109 -19.13 -1.41 26.00
N GLY A 110 -17.84 -1.35 26.31
CA GLY A 110 -17.07 -0.12 26.47
C GLY A 110 -17.38 0.69 27.75
N ARG A 111 -18.01 0.08 28.77
CA ARG A 111 -18.33 0.75 30.06
C ARG A 111 -17.23 0.65 31.12
N ASP A 112 -16.24 -0.19 30.87
CA ASP A 112 -15.10 -0.44 31.73
C ASP A 112 -14.13 0.77 31.79
N SER A 113 -14.26 1.75 30.89
CA SER A 113 -13.52 3.00 30.96
C SER A 113 -14.33 4.11 31.65
N TYR A 114 -13.76 4.71 32.70
CA TYR A 114 -14.33 5.86 33.41
C TYR A 114 -14.66 7.04 32.48
N ARG A 115 -13.82 7.28 31.46
CA ARG A 115 -14.07 8.32 30.45
C ARG A 115 -15.34 8.02 29.65
N CYS A 116 -15.61 6.74 29.36
CA CYS A 116 -16.80 6.30 28.63
C CYS A 116 -18.08 6.32 29.45
N ALA A 117 -17.99 6.06 30.76
CA ALA A 117 -19.14 6.14 31.65
C ALA A 117 -19.72 7.56 31.77
N ARG A 118 -18.92 8.60 31.50
CA ARG A 118 -19.28 10.02 31.70
C ARG A 118 -19.50 10.82 30.41
N MET A 119 -19.36 10.21 29.23
CA MET A 119 -19.52 10.89 27.94
C MET A 119 -20.98 11.35 27.71
N PRO A 120 -21.23 12.65 27.41
CA PRO A 120 -22.56 13.14 27.09
C PRO A 120 -23.02 12.67 25.70
N ARG A 121 -24.32 12.41 25.51
CA ARG A 121 -24.89 11.92 24.22
C ARG A 121 -24.51 12.78 23.00
N ARG A 122 -24.27 14.08 23.18
CA ARG A 122 -23.89 15.01 22.10
C ARG A 122 -22.46 14.81 21.60
N ALA A 123 -21.59 14.17 22.38
CA ALA A 123 -20.25 13.79 21.96
C ALA A 123 -20.27 12.58 20.99
N CYS A 124 -21.45 12.03 20.67
CA CYS A 124 -21.63 10.85 19.82
C CYS A 124 -21.96 11.19 18.35
N THR A 125 -21.36 12.24 17.79
CA THR A 125 -21.55 12.62 16.38
C THR A 125 -20.60 11.87 15.45
N LYS A 126 -21.07 11.57 14.23
CA LYS A 126 -20.27 10.91 13.18
C LYS A 126 -19.15 11.86 12.73
N GLY A 127 -17.89 11.38 12.71
CA GLY A 127 -16.75 12.10 12.12
C GLY A 127 -15.76 12.77 13.08
N TRP A 128 -15.90 12.59 14.40
CA TRP A 128 -14.87 13.03 15.35
C TRP A 128 -13.75 11.99 15.46
N HIS A 129 -12.55 12.35 14.99
CA HIS A 129 -11.34 11.53 15.05
C HIS A 129 -10.21 12.35 15.69
N ILE A 130 -9.57 11.84 16.75
CA ILE A 130 -8.35 12.43 17.33
C ILE A 130 -7.19 11.46 17.08
N ARG A 131 -5.99 11.98 16.78
CA ARG A 131 -4.78 11.21 16.45
C ARG A 131 -3.97 10.87 17.73
N GLY A 132 -3.40 9.66 17.81
CA GLY A 132 -2.59 9.16 18.96
C GLY A 132 -2.13 7.70 18.79
N GLU A 133 -1.14 7.25 19.57
CA GLU A 133 -0.41 5.96 19.45
C GLU A 133 -1.20 4.71 19.91
N LYS A 134 -0.72 3.52 19.50
CA LYS A 134 -1.46 2.25 19.39
C LYS A 134 -2.11 1.71 20.68
N GLU A 135 -1.60 1.98 21.89
CA GLU A 135 -2.27 1.61 23.15
C GLU A 135 -3.40 2.59 23.55
N GLU A 136 -3.44 3.81 23.01
CA GLU A 136 -4.58 4.74 23.19
C GLU A 136 -5.83 4.28 22.42
N ILE A 137 -5.73 3.23 21.60
CA ILE A 137 -6.85 2.60 20.86
C ILE A 137 -7.94 2.05 21.79
N ARG A 138 -7.63 1.76 23.05
CA ARG A 138 -8.65 1.46 24.08
C ARG A 138 -9.65 2.62 24.28
N LEU A 139 -9.31 3.83 23.80
CA LEU A 139 -9.98 5.11 24.02
C LEU A 139 -10.36 5.87 22.74
N LYS A 140 -10.35 5.27 21.54
CA LYS A 140 -10.80 5.91 20.29
C LYS A 140 -12.25 5.52 19.94
N TYR A 141 -13.35 5.85 20.64
CA TYR A 141 -13.70 7.04 21.42
C TYR A 141 -14.99 6.84 22.24
N CYS A 142 -15.12 5.71 22.97
CA CYS A 142 -16.42 5.30 23.57
C CYS A 142 -17.51 5.23 22.50
N PRO A 143 -17.41 4.29 21.54
CA PRO A 143 -17.89 4.56 20.19
C PRO A 143 -19.41 4.51 19.96
N LYS A 144 -20.22 4.76 21.00
CA LYS A 144 -21.58 4.28 21.25
C LYS A 144 -21.51 2.95 22.01
N LYS A 145 -22.12 2.93 23.19
CA LYS A 145 -22.60 1.74 23.91
C LYS A 145 -23.32 0.75 22.96
N CYS A 146 -22.68 -0.04 22.10
CA CYS A 146 -23.37 -1.01 21.24
C CYS A 146 -24.67 -0.51 20.58
N GLY A 147 -24.70 0.74 20.12
CA GLY A 147 -25.92 1.38 19.62
C GLY A 147 -26.82 2.10 20.64
N LEU A 148 -26.36 2.45 21.86
CA LEU A 148 -27.11 3.32 22.79
C LEU A 148 -26.61 4.78 22.71
N CYS A 149 -26.68 5.31 21.51
CA CYS A 149 -27.36 6.59 21.25
C CYS A 149 -28.56 6.26 20.38
#